data_AF-B8BT21-F1
#
_entry.id   AF-B8BT21-F1
#
_cell.length_a   1.000
_cell.length_b   1.000
_cell.length_c   1.000
_cell.angle_alpha   90.00
_cell.angle_beta   90.00
_cell.angle_gamma   90.00
#
_symmetry.space_group_name_H-M   'P 1'
#
loop_
_entity.id
_entity.type
_entity.pdbx_description
1 polymer ?
#
loop_
_entity_poly.entity_id
_entity_poly.type
_entity_poly.pdbx_seq_one_letter_code
_entity_poly.pdbx_strand_id
1 'polypeptide(L)' 'KDPNAPKRSPPAFFLYANQTRPDVKAKFPELHHTEIVKMIGTMWEALSEEDKKPFRDHEEQLRQQY' A
#
# COMPACT_ATOMS: atom_id res chain seq x y z
N LYS A 1 20.27 -3.49 15.72
CA LYS A 1 18.88 -3.71 16.19
C LYS A 1 18.32 -2.34 16.48
N ASP A 2 17.73 -1.75 15.46
CA ASP A 2 17.43 -0.33 15.39
C ASP A 2 16.09 -0.05 16.09
N PRO A 3 16.08 0.77 17.14
CA PRO A 3 14.91 0.99 18.00
C PRO A 3 13.78 1.81 17.34
N ASN A 4 13.94 2.21 16.07
CA ASN A 4 12.98 3.04 15.32
C ASN A 4 12.38 2.33 14.11
N ALA A 5 12.65 1.03 13.95
CA ALA A 5 12.04 0.23 12.91
C ALA A 5 10.55 0.01 13.27
N PRO A 6 9.56 0.38 12.41
CA PRO A 6 8.16 0.07 12.68
C PRO A 6 8.03 -1.42 12.99
N LYS A 7 7.38 -1.73 14.12
CA LYS A 7 7.30 -3.06 14.76
C LYS A 7 6.74 -4.18 13.88
N ARG A 8 6.28 -3.86 12.67
CA ARG A 8 5.80 -4.75 11.62
C ARG A 8 6.12 -4.10 10.29
N SER A 9 6.64 -4.88 9.34
CA SER A 9 6.85 -4.45 7.97
C SER A 9 5.55 -3.88 7.39
N PRO A 10 5.62 -2.77 6.63
CA PRO A 10 4.43 -2.22 6.01
C PRO A 10 3.81 -3.28 5.10
N PRO A 11 2.51 -3.58 5.27
CA PRO A 11 1.83 -4.58 4.44
C PRO A 11 1.98 -4.25 2.94
N ALA A 12 1.88 -5.25 2.08
CA ALA A 12 1.87 -5.10 0.62
C ALA A 12 0.89 -3.99 0.17
N PHE A 13 -0.24 -3.90 0.86
CA PHE A 13 -1.24 -2.85 0.70
C PHE A 13 -0.70 -1.43 0.93
N PHE A 14 0.16 -1.21 1.93
CA PHE A 14 0.71 0.13 2.22
C PHE A 14 1.66 0.62 1.13
N LEU A 15 2.43 -0.29 0.52
CA LEU A 15 3.29 0.04 -0.62
C LEU A 15 2.45 0.46 -1.83
N TYR A 16 1.41 -0.31 -2.14
CA TYR A 16 0.46 0.03 -3.19
C TYR A 16 -0.27 1.34 -2.89
N ALA A 17 -0.78 1.51 -1.67
CA ALA A 17 -1.51 2.70 -1.27
C ALA A 17 -0.65 3.96 -1.33
N ASN A 18 0.63 3.90 -0.96
CA ASN A 18 1.52 5.05 -1.06
C ASN A 18 1.80 5.46 -2.52
N GLN A 19 1.89 4.51 -3.45
CA GLN A 19 2.06 4.82 -4.88
C GLN A 19 0.75 5.33 -5.51
N THR A 20 -0.39 4.73 -5.16
CA THR A 20 -1.68 5.02 -5.80
C THR A 20 -2.37 6.25 -5.20
N ARG A 21 -2.14 6.57 -3.92
CA ARG A 21 -2.71 7.74 -3.25
C ARG A 21 -2.47 9.07 -3.96
N PRO A 22 -1.24 9.44 -4.41
CA PRO A 22 -1.05 10.69 -5.13
C PRO A 22 -1.82 10.73 -6.46
N ASP A 23 -1.91 9.61 -7.19
CA ASP A 23 -2.67 9.54 -8.45
C ASP A 23 -4.18 9.70 -8.21
N VAL A 24 -4.72 8.99 -7.22
CA VAL A 24 -6.14 9.09 -6.83
C VAL A 24 -6.45 10.47 -6.28
N LYS A 25 -5.56 11.07 -5.47
CA LYS A 25 -5.72 12.44 -4.98
C LYS A 25 -5.64 13.47 -6.11
N ALA A 26 -4.83 13.24 -7.14
CA ALA A 26 -4.75 14.12 -8.30
C ALA A 26 -6.02 14.05 -9.15
N LYS A 27 -6.60 12.84 -9.31
CA LYS A 27 -7.88 12.62 -10.00
C LYS A 27 -9.08 13.13 -9.20
N PHE A 28 -9.01 13.02 -7.88
CA PHE A 28 -10.08 13.38 -6.95
C PHE A 28 -9.57 14.28 -5.83
N PRO A 29 -9.17 15.53 -6.14
CA PRO A 29 -8.63 16.45 -5.14
C PRO A 29 -9.68 16.91 -4.13
N GLU A 30 -10.96 16.82 -4.48
CA GLU A 30 -12.10 17.17 -3.61
C GLU A 30 -12.48 16.05 -2.64
N LEU A 31 -12.04 14.80 -2.88
CA LEU A 31 -12.38 13.69 -2.01
C LEU A 31 -11.57 13.74 -0.71
N HIS A 32 -12.24 13.41 0.39
CA HIS A 32 -11.59 13.30 1.68
C HIS A 32 -10.58 12.14 1.67
N HIS A 33 -9.53 12.27 2.49
CA HIS A 33 -8.48 11.24 2.57
C HIS A 33 -9.05 9.85 2.86
N THR A 34 -10.10 9.76 3.69
CA THR A 34 -10.80 8.53 4.03
C THR A 34 -11.41 7.85 2.81
N GLU A 35 -12.03 8.61 1.91
CA GLU A 35 -12.65 8.08 0.68
C GLU A 35 -11.58 7.62 -0.32
N ILE A 36 -10.49 8.38 -0.44
CA ILE A 36 -9.32 7.99 -1.22
C ILE A 36 -8.76 6.64 -0.73
N VAL A 37 -8.60 6.46 0.59
CA VAL A 37 -8.09 5.21 1.16
C VAL A 37 -9.07 4.05 0.93
N LYS A 38 -10.38 4.26 1.07
CA LYS A 38 -11.39 3.23 0.73
C LYS A 38 -11.29 2.80 -0.72
N MET A 39 -11.19 3.76 -1.65
CA MET A 39 -11.08 3.49 -3.08
C MET A 39 -9.82 2.69 -3.42
N ILE A 40 -8.68 3.05 -2.81
CA ILE A 40 -7.43 2.29 -2.93
C ILE A 40 -7.58 0.87 -2.35
N GLY A 41 -8.32 0.71 -1.25
CA GLY A 41 -8.68 -0.58 -0.67
C GLY A 41 -9.43 -1.46 -1.67
N THR A 42 -10.49 -0.92 -2.27
CA THR A 42 -11.27 -1.63 -3.29
C THR A 42 -10.45 -1.95 -4.53
N MET A 43 -9.60 -1.01 -5.00
CA MET A 43 -8.69 -1.25 -6.12
C MET A 43 -7.72 -2.38 -5.79
N TRP A 44 -7.14 -2.36 -4.59
CA TRP A 44 -6.26 -3.42 -4.13
C TRP A 44 -6.97 -4.77 -4.08
N GLU A 45 -8.19 -4.85 -3.54
CA GLU A 45 -8.96 -6.10 -3.54
C GLU A 45 -9.26 -6.58 -4.96
N ALA A 46 -9.56 -5.66 -5.88
CA ALA A 46 -9.82 -5.94 -7.29
C ALA A 46 -8.56 -6.29 -8.11
N LEU A 47 -7.35 -6.00 -7.64
CA LEU A 47 -6.12 -6.42 -8.32
C LEU A 47 -6.00 -7.94 -8.38
N SER A 48 -5.49 -8.44 -9.51
CA SER A 48 -5.17 -9.85 -9.67
C SER A 48 -3.98 -10.26 -8.80
N GLU A 49 -3.83 -11.56 -8.55
CA GLU A 49 -2.68 -12.09 -7.80
C GLU A 49 -1.35 -11.74 -8.47
N GLU A 50 -1.33 -11.64 -9.79
CA GLU A 50 -0.16 -11.23 -10.58
C GLU A 50 0.26 -9.77 -10.30
N ASP A 51 -0.71 -8.85 -10.21
CA ASP A 51 -0.45 -7.45 -9.87
C ASP A 51 -0.09 -7.29 -8.39
N LYS A 52 -0.68 -8.11 -7.52
CA LYS A 52 -0.34 -8.18 -6.08
C LYS A 52 1.02 -8.82 -5.84
N LYS A 53 1.49 -9.70 -6.73
CA LYS A 53 2.73 -10.46 -6.59
C LYS A 53 3.96 -9.60 -6.31
N PRO A 54 4.27 -8.54 -7.08
CA PRO A 54 5.41 -7.68 -6.78
C PRO A 54 5.29 -7.01 -5.41
N PHE A 55 4.09 -6.60 -4.98
CA PHE A 55 3.89 -5.99 -3.67
C PHE A 55 3.99 -6.99 -2.52
N ARG A 56 3.52 -8.23 -2.72
CA ARG A 56 3.67 -9.33 -1.75
C ARG A 56 5.11 -9.80 -1.62
N ASP A 57 5.85 -9.88 -2.74
CA ASP A 57 7.28 -10.19 -2.74
C ASP A 57 8.06 -9.12 -1.98
N HIS A 58 7.75 -7.83 -2.25
CA HIS A 58 8.35 -6.71 -1.52
C HIS A 58 7.97 -6.70 -0.03
N GLU A 59 6.71 -7.03 0.31
CA GLU A 59 6.27 -7.20 1.70
C GLU A 59 7.05 -8.32 2.39
N GLU A 60 7.25 -9.48 1.74
CA GLU A 60 7.99 -10.61 2.29
C GLU A 60 9.48 -10.29 2.46
N GLN A 61 10.11 -9.63 1.48
CA GLN A 61 11.47 -9.13 1.58
C GLN A 61 11.64 -8.14 2.74
N LEU A 62 10.72 -7.18 2.85
CA LEU A 62 10.71 -6.26 3.98
C LEU A 62 10.47 -7.04 5.27
N ARG A 63 9.57 -8.03 5.31
CA ARG A 63 9.35 -8.88 6.49
C ARG A 63 10.60 -9.64 6.95
N GLN A 64 11.46 -10.06 6.02
CA GLN A 64 12.71 -10.71 6.36
C GLN A 64 13.80 -9.75 6.84
N GLN A 65 13.70 -8.47 6.47
CA GLN A 65 14.68 -7.44 6.83
C GLN A 65 14.45 -6.83 8.22
N TYR A 66 13.27 -7.06 8.84
CA TYR A 66 12.90 -6.65 10.19
C TYR A 66 13.06 -7.79 11.20
#